data_AF-A0A840Y7J6-F1
#
_entry.id   AF-A0A840Y7J6-F1
#
_cell.length_a   1.000
_cell.length_b   1.000
_cell.length_c   1.000
_cell.angle_alpha   90.00
_cell.angle_beta   90.00
_cell.angle_gamma   90.00
#
_symmetry.space_group_name_H-M   'P 1'
#
loop_
_entity.id
_entity.type
_entity.pdbx_description
1 polymer ?
#
loop_
_entity_poly.entity_id
_entity_poly.type
_entity_poly.pdbx_seq_one_letter_code
_entity_poly.pdbx_strand_id
1 'polypeptide(L)' 'MSRRSIALLAGTGGFLAYVVLVLLLADHVLGLHWTLEFLFFAVAGIAWVWPAKWLIAWALR' A
#
# COMPACT_ATOMS: atom_id res chain seq x y z
N MET A 1 20.00 -9.82 11.31
CA MET A 1 18.77 -9.09 11.70
C MET A 1 17.68 -10.07 12.07
N SER A 2 16.82 -9.76 13.03
CA SER A 2 15.63 -10.59 13.32
C SER A 2 14.62 -10.49 12.17
N ARG A 3 13.82 -11.55 11.93
CA ARG A 3 12.74 -11.53 10.93
C ARG A 3 11.77 -10.36 11.15
N ARG A 4 11.50 -10.01 12.42
CA ARG A 4 10.70 -8.83 12.80
C ARG A 4 11.33 -7.52 12.33
N SER A 5 12.64 -7.35 12.49
CA SER A 5 13.34 -6.14 12.03
C SER A 5 13.30 -6.01 10.51
N ILE A 6 13.45 -7.13 9.79
CA ILE A 6 13.35 -7.16 8.32
C ILE A 6 11.93 -6.81 7.89
N ALA A 7 10.91 -7.39 8.52
CA ALA A 7 9.52 -7.07 8.24
C ALA A 7 9.19 -5.60 8.56
N LEU A 8 9.73 -5.02 9.63
CA LEU A 8 9.50 -3.61 9.93
C LEU A 8 10.04 -2.70 8.82
N LEU A 9 11.29 -2.96 8.39
CA LEU A 9 11.95 -2.18 7.34
C LEU A 9 11.28 -2.37 5.98
N ALA A 10 11.02 -3.61 5.59
CA ALA A 10 10.36 -3.93 4.33
C ALA A 10 8.91 -3.41 4.30
N GLY A 11 8.19 -3.51 5.43
CA GLY A 11 6.82 -3.05 5.54
C GLY A 11 6.72 -1.53 5.46
N THR A 12 7.58 -0.83 6.20
CA THR A 12 7.63 0.63 6.17
C THR A 12 8.08 1.13 4.79
N GLY A 13 9.21 0.62 4.29
CA GLY A 13 9.74 1.02 2.99
C GLY A 13 8.79 0.70 1.84
N GLY A 14 8.21 -0.50 1.85
CA GLY A 14 7.21 -0.91 0.87
C GLY A 14 5.95 -0.05 0.92
N PHE A 15 5.45 0.27 2.13
CA PHE A 15 4.26 1.11 2.27
C PHE A 15 4.50 2.54 1.80
N LEU A 16 5.67 3.11 2.10
CA LEU A 16 6.03 4.44 1.58
C LEU A 16 6.11 4.45 0.05
N ALA A 17 6.76 3.44 -0.54
CA ALA A 17 6.81 3.30 -2.00
C ALA A 17 5.41 3.15 -2.60
N TYR A 18 4.54 2.38 -1.94
CA TYR A 18 3.15 2.20 -2.34
C TYR A 18 2.36 3.53 -2.30
N VAL A 19 2.47 4.30 -1.22
CA VAL A 19 1.79 5.60 -1.10
C VAL A 19 2.29 6.55 -2.20
N VAL A 20 3.59 6.63 -2.44
CA VAL A 20 4.14 7.45 -3.53
C VAL A 20 3.55 7.03 -4.88
N LEU A 21 3.48 5.73 -5.16
CA LEU A 21 2.90 5.22 -6.40
C LEU A 21 1.40 5.56 -6.52
N VAL A 22 0.63 5.45 -5.43
CA VAL A 22 -0.79 5.83 -5.40
C VAL A 22 -0.96 7.32 -5.68
N LEU A 23 -0.11 8.18 -5.09
CA LEU A 23 -0.17 9.62 -5.33
C LEU A 23 0.12 9.96 -6.80
N LEU A 24 1.17 9.37 -7.39
CA LEU A 24 1.50 9.57 -8.80
C LEU A 24 0.38 9.10 -9.74
N LEU A 25 -0.31 8.01 -9.39
CA LEU A 25 -1.47 7.54 -10.14
C LEU A 25 -2.69 8.46 -9.94
N ALA A 26 -2.88 9.03 -8.74
CA ALA A 26 -3.99 9.91 -8.45
C ALA A 26 -3.99 11.15 -9.36
N ASP A 27 -2.83 11.67 -9.74
CA ASP A 27 -2.70 12.78 -10.70
C ASP A 27 -3.37 12.49 -12.05
N HIS A 28 -3.52 11.21 -12.40
CA HIS A 28 -4.15 10.76 -13.65
C HIS A 28 -5.63 10.42 -13.49
N VAL A 29 -6.12 10.30 -12.26
CA VAL A 29 -7.52 9.92 -11.94
C VAL A 29 -8.36 11.13 -11.53
N LEU A 30 -7.74 12.08 -10.82
CA LEU A 30 -8.40 13.31 -10.37
C LEU A 30 -8.90 14.12 -11.57
N GLY A 31 -10.17 14.53 -11.52
CA GLY A 31 -10.80 15.34 -12.56
C GLY A 31 -11.38 14.53 -13.73
N LEU A 32 -11.31 13.19 -13.70
CA LEU A 32 -11.97 12.35 -14.70
C LEU A 32 -13.49 12.25 -14.43
N HIS A 33 -13.90 11.32 -13.57
CA HIS A 33 -15.28 11.11 -13.18
C HIS A 33 -15.31 10.68 -11.71
N TRP A 34 -16.23 11.22 -10.92
CA TRP A 34 -16.29 10.99 -9.47
C TRP A 34 -16.34 9.50 -9.10
N THR A 35 -16.99 8.65 -9.92
CA THR A 35 -17.04 7.21 -9.68
C THR A 35 -15.68 6.53 -9.84
N LEU A 36 -14.87 6.99 -10.80
CA LEU A 36 -13.50 6.46 -10.98
C LEU A 36 -12.61 6.87 -9.82
N GLU A 37 -12.72 8.12 -9.36
CA GLU A 37 -12.02 8.59 -8.16
C GLU A 37 -12.42 7.77 -6.94
N PHE A 38 -13.73 7.57 -6.72
CA PHE A 38 -14.23 6.76 -5.62
C PHE A 38 -13.68 5.33 -5.65
N LEU A 39 -13.76 4.65 -6.80
CA LEU A 39 -13.25 3.30 -6.94
C LEU A 39 -11.73 3.24 -6.75
N PHE A 40 -11.00 4.20 -7.32
CA PHE A 40 -9.55 4.29 -7.18
C PHE A 40 -9.15 4.44 -5.71
N PHE A 41 -9.71 5.41 -4.99
CA PHE A 41 -9.37 5.64 -3.58
C PHE A 41 -9.84 4.51 -2.66
N ALA A 42 -10.98 3.89 -2.93
CA ALA A 42 -11.46 2.73 -2.18
C ALA A 42 -10.51 1.52 -2.34
N VAL A 43 -10.11 1.21 -3.57
CA VAL A 43 -9.17 0.11 -3.85
C VAL A 43 -7.79 0.44 -3.30
N ALA A 44 -7.27 1.64 -3.53
CA ALA A 44 -5.95 2.06 -3.04
C ALA A 44 -5.89 2.07 -1.50
N GLY A 45 -6.97 2.45 -0.82
CA GLY A 45 -7.03 2.43 0.64
C GLY A 45 -6.93 1.02 1.24
N ILE A 46 -7.35 -0.02 0.51
CA ILE A 46 -7.47 -1.39 1.05
C ILE A 46 -6.41 -2.34 0.45
N ALA A 47 -5.89 -2.08 -0.75
CA ALA A 47 -4.99 -2.98 -1.46
C ALA A 47 -3.70 -3.32 -0.67
N TRP A 48 -3.23 -2.42 0.19
CA TRP A 48 -2.05 -2.69 1.02
C TRP A 48 -2.28 -3.68 2.17
N VAL A 49 -3.53 -4.02 2.50
CA VAL A 49 -3.86 -4.96 3.58
C VAL A 49 -3.25 -6.34 3.32
N TRP A 50 -3.24 -6.81 2.06
CA TRP A 50 -2.69 -8.13 1.72
C TRP A 50 -1.17 -8.21 1.89
N PRO A 51 -0.36 -7.29 1.32
CA PRO A 51 1.08 -7.23 1.60
C PRO A 51 1.38 -7.14 3.09
N ALA A 52 0.69 -6.26 3.81
CA ALA A 52 0.90 -6.08 5.25
C ALA A 52 0.62 -7.37 6.03
N LYS A 53 -0.51 -8.03 5.77
CA LYS A 53 -0.87 -9.31 6.39
C LYS A 53 0.18 -10.39 6.13
N TRP A 54 0.63 -10.52 4.88
CA TRP A 54 1.64 -11.52 4.51
C TRP A 54 2.95 -11.28 5.26
N LEU A 55 3.39 -10.02 5.33
CA LEU A 55 4.63 -9.64 6.01
C LEU A 55 4.57 -9.90 7.52
N ILE A 56 3.45 -9.57 8.17
CA ILE A 56 3.21 -9.83 9.59
C ILE A 56 3.23 -11.34 9.86
N ALA A 57 2.52 -12.12 9.04
CA ALA A 57 2.47 -13.57 9.20
C ALA A 57 3.86 -14.22 9.00
N TRP A 58 4.66 -13.71 8.06
CA TRP A 58 6.03 -14.16 7.85
C TRP A 58 6.95 -13.80 9.02
N ALA A 59 6.80 -12.60 9.60
CA ALA A 59 7.64 -12.13 10.70
C ALA A 59 7.44 -12.90 12.01
N LEU A 60 6.25 -13.49 12.19
CA LEU A 60 5.84 -14.21 13.40
C LEU A 60 6.06 -15.73 13.33
N ARG A 61 6.34 -16.26 12.13
CA ARG A 61 6.77 -17.66 11.91
C ARG A 61 8.28 -17.80 12.06
#